data_AF-A0A9E5AX02-F1
#
_entry.id   AF-A0A9E5AX02-F1
#
_cell.length_a   1.000
_cell.length_b   1.000
_cell.length_c   1.000
_cell.angle_alpha   90.00
_cell.angle_beta   90.00
_cell.angle_gamma   90.00
#
_symmetry.space_group_name_H-M   'P 1'
#
loop_
_entity.id
_entity.type
_entity.pdbx_description
1 polymer ?
#
loop_
_entity_poly.entity_id
_entity_poly.type
_entity_poly.pdbx_seq_one_letter_code
_entity_poly.pdbx_strand_id
1 'polypeptide(L)'
;MKALSLFGIPRHNRWLAMAVAVVAMAVGAPLALAHFTGEAAHDELARLAARELAAERAATVREVTVRDMTQRSGPRRVAQVRTEKRTAIDEGNGDRGAPQAAGVFSAFAPAVKVRWNDTFLFVESNGLPAHGMMTGISAWQQQVPLPQPYTGKNAWQIPLHPVVATNPVSIKGRFLRGAIALAANGIPIFNPQNNRGEVSQEIGELDGWGGHCGRADDYHYHAAPFHLQSAVGAGQPIAYALDGYPIYGLTEPDGSLPEKLDGYNGHETAALGYHYHGSTKYPYVNGGFHGVVVEKEGQVEPQPRAMGVRPASTPLRGAKITGFEGTPGKTPVTLSYSVNGEGASVNYAAAGDGGWKFRFVGTDGSTREETYRAGEGRGGGGGGGPPRDGKKQSDGGQKRKSGPPPELAEPRPGGAGDGAVTTQTYVPKRTGNFSLRSSAVSGGRVLPAEFTGDGASISPPLEWVGAPAGTKSFAVIMHHFDPEGKTKWYWTLYNIPADVSALPKDVHGVGDLGNNSVTRRVGYAPPHSKGPGEKTYILTAYALSAPLKISAQAAEVNRDVLLAAMKDFILDSAELKVVYTRPGGSGDGPPRGAPKDGKSKGKGKT
;
A
#
# COMPACT_ATOMS: atom_id res chain seq x y z
N MET A 1 -13.59 8.06 47.32
CA MET A 1 -12.30 8.17 48.05
C MET A 1 -12.39 8.88 49.41
N LYS A 2 -12.99 10.09 49.53
CA LYS A 2 -13.12 10.79 50.82
C LYS A 2 -14.03 10.08 51.85
N ALA A 3 -15.05 9.34 51.42
CA ALA A 3 -15.91 8.57 52.32
C ALA A 3 -15.19 7.36 52.99
N LEU A 4 -14.20 6.77 52.32
CA LEU A 4 -13.51 5.56 52.79
C LEU A 4 -12.48 5.82 53.90
N SER A 5 -12.07 7.08 54.11
CA SER A 5 -11.21 7.44 55.25
C SER A 5 -11.96 7.47 56.58
N LEU A 6 -13.28 7.65 56.57
CA LEU A 6 -14.12 7.64 57.76
C LEU A 6 -14.30 6.22 58.36
N PHE A 7 -13.99 5.18 57.58
CA PHE A 7 -14.11 3.77 57.98
C PHE A 7 -12.77 3.10 58.33
N GLY A 8 -11.70 3.87 58.52
CA GLY A 8 -10.41 3.34 58.99
C GLY A 8 -9.62 2.49 57.99
N ILE A 9 -10.01 2.43 56.71
CA ILE A 9 -9.36 1.56 55.72
C ILE A 9 -8.00 2.14 55.29
N PRO A 10 -6.89 1.38 55.40
CA PRO A 10 -5.54 1.80 54.97
C PRO A 10 -5.49 2.15 53.48
N ARG A 11 -4.72 3.20 53.11
CA ARG A 11 -4.69 3.75 51.75
C ARG A 11 -4.42 2.73 50.64
N HIS A 12 -3.57 1.73 50.88
CA HIS A 12 -3.23 0.69 49.91
C HIS A 12 -4.35 -0.33 49.65
N ASN A 13 -5.32 -0.47 50.57
CA ASN A 13 -6.44 -1.41 50.43
C ASN A 13 -7.73 -0.76 49.90
N ARG A 14 -7.73 0.56 49.67
CA ARG A 14 -8.93 1.30 49.23
C ARG A 14 -9.37 0.96 47.82
N TRP A 15 -8.46 0.54 46.95
CA TRP A 15 -8.78 0.15 45.57
C TRP A 15 -9.53 -1.19 45.52
N LEU A 16 -9.11 -2.15 46.35
CA LEU A 16 -9.77 -3.45 46.48
C LEU A 16 -11.18 -3.33 47.07
N ALA A 17 -11.34 -2.51 48.12
CA ALA A 17 -12.67 -2.21 48.68
C ALA A 17 -13.61 -1.53 47.67
N MET A 18 -13.08 -0.75 46.74
CA MET A 18 -13.85 -0.12 45.67
C MET A 18 -14.28 -1.15 44.61
N ALA A 19 -13.39 -2.06 44.22
CA ALA A 19 -13.71 -3.14 43.29
C ALA A 19 -14.83 -4.05 43.85
N VAL A 20 -14.75 -4.42 45.13
CA VAL A 20 -15.79 -5.23 45.81
C VAL A 20 -17.13 -4.49 45.88
N ALA A 21 -17.14 -3.19 46.17
CA ALA A 21 -18.37 -2.39 46.20
C ALA A 21 -19.02 -2.26 44.81
N VAL A 22 -18.23 -2.10 43.75
CA VAL A 22 -18.73 -2.02 42.36
C VAL A 22 -19.35 -3.35 41.93
N VAL A 23 -18.73 -4.48 42.27
CA VAL A 23 -19.27 -5.82 41.97
C VAL A 23 -20.54 -6.08 42.77
N ALA A 24 -20.58 -5.75 44.07
CA ALA A 24 -21.77 -5.93 44.92
C ALA A 24 -22.97 -5.09 44.44
N MET A 25 -22.73 -3.87 43.94
CA MET A 25 -23.76 -3.02 43.34
C MET A 25 -24.28 -3.58 42.01
N ALA A 26 -23.42 -4.20 41.20
CA ALA A 26 -23.82 -4.83 39.94
C ALA A 26 -24.73 -6.06 40.15
N VAL A 27 -24.60 -6.75 41.29
CA VAL A 27 -25.36 -7.99 41.60
C VAL A 27 -26.49 -7.82 42.63
N GLY A 28 -26.74 -6.60 43.12
CA GLY A 28 -27.87 -6.29 43.99
C GLY A 28 -27.82 -6.90 45.41
N ALA A 29 -26.63 -7.22 45.93
CA ALA A 29 -26.48 -7.82 47.25
C ALA A 29 -26.23 -6.76 48.36
N PRO A 30 -26.83 -6.87 49.56
CA PRO A 30 -26.55 -5.95 50.66
C PRO A 30 -25.15 -6.19 51.26
N LEU A 31 -24.34 -5.14 51.39
CA LEU A 31 -23.03 -5.21 52.06
C LEU A 31 -23.20 -5.26 53.58
N ALA A 32 -22.74 -6.35 54.22
CA ALA A 32 -22.37 -6.34 55.63
C ALA A 32 -20.89 -5.94 55.73
N LEU A 33 -20.60 -4.75 56.26
CA LEU A 33 -19.25 -4.22 56.35
C LEU A 33 -18.51 -4.86 57.56
N ALA A 34 -18.03 -6.09 57.40
CA ALA A 34 -17.12 -6.71 58.37
C ALA A 34 -15.67 -6.31 58.07
N HIS A 35 -14.86 -6.15 59.12
CA HIS A 35 -13.47 -5.69 59.05
C HIS A 35 -12.60 -6.57 58.13
N PHE A 36 -12.20 -6.02 56.98
CA PHE A 36 -11.34 -6.69 56.01
C PHE A 36 -9.86 -6.61 56.40
N THR A 37 -9.31 -7.73 56.88
CA THR A 37 -7.87 -8.04 56.79
C THR A 37 -7.63 -8.94 55.58
N GLY A 38 -6.45 -8.82 54.95
CA GLY A 38 -6.20 -9.08 53.53
C GLY A 38 -6.38 -10.50 52.98
N GLU A 39 -6.73 -11.49 53.81
CA GLU A 39 -6.95 -12.87 53.37
C GLU A 39 -8.43 -13.18 53.14
N ALA A 40 -9.33 -12.62 53.95
CA ALA A 40 -10.78 -12.83 53.83
C ALA A 40 -11.41 -12.17 52.58
N ALA A 41 -10.80 -11.10 52.06
CA ALA A 41 -11.28 -10.38 50.87
C ALA A 41 -11.16 -11.18 49.57
N HIS A 42 -10.11 -11.99 49.43
CA HIS A 42 -9.88 -12.78 48.23
C HIS A 42 -10.83 -13.98 48.14
N ASP A 43 -11.08 -14.65 49.27
CA ASP A 43 -12.01 -15.79 49.33
C ASP A 43 -13.46 -15.39 49.04
N GLU A 44 -13.86 -14.18 49.43
CA GLU A 44 -15.21 -13.67 49.18
C GLU A 44 -15.42 -13.26 47.71
N LEU A 45 -14.37 -12.69 47.08
CA LEU A 45 -14.34 -12.42 45.63
C LEU A 45 -14.37 -13.70 44.80
N ALA A 46 -13.61 -14.73 45.21
CA ALA A 46 -13.63 -16.04 44.57
C ALA A 46 -14.99 -16.75 44.73
N ARG A 47 -15.64 -16.62 45.91
CA ARG A 47 -17.00 -17.14 46.13
C ARG A 47 -18.07 -16.44 45.30
N LEU A 48 -17.98 -15.13 45.11
CA LEU A 48 -18.94 -14.37 44.29
C LEU A 48 -18.77 -14.69 42.79
N ALA A 49 -17.53 -14.75 42.30
CA ALA A 49 -17.24 -15.16 40.92
C ALA A 49 -17.66 -16.62 40.62
N ALA A 50 -17.51 -17.53 41.59
CA ALA A 50 -17.96 -18.91 41.47
C ALA A 50 -19.49 -19.04 41.45
N ARG A 51 -20.23 -18.15 42.13
CA ARG A 51 -21.70 -18.11 42.09
C ARG A 51 -22.23 -17.62 40.74
N GLU A 52 -21.55 -16.68 40.09
CA GLU A 52 -21.90 -16.16 38.77
C GLU A 52 -21.70 -17.24 37.69
N LEU A 53 -20.58 -17.99 37.76
CA LEU A 53 -20.31 -19.13 36.88
C LEU A 53 -21.28 -20.31 37.10
N ALA A 54 -21.75 -20.49 38.34
CA ALA A 54 -22.75 -21.52 38.69
C ALA A 54 -24.18 -21.12 38.26
N ALA A 55 -24.52 -19.83 38.29
CA ALA A 55 -25.81 -19.32 37.80
C ALA A 55 -25.92 -19.41 36.27
N GLU A 56 -24.86 -19.12 35.52
CA GLU A 56 -24.80 -19.31 34.07
C GLU A 56 -24.90 -20.80 33.66
N ARG A 57 -24.27 -21.69 34.44
CA ARG A 57 -24.35 -23.14 34.21
C ARG A 57 -25.70 -23.74 34.61
N ALA A 58 -26.36 -23.23 35.65
CA ALA A 58 -27.69 -23.69 36.06
C ALA A 58 -28.81 -23.23 35.11
N ALA A 59 -28.66 -22.08 34.44
CA ALA A 59 -29.58 -21.60 33.42
C ALA A 59 -29.57 -22.45 32.13
N THR A 60 -28.54 -23.26 31.92
CA THR A 60 -28.38 -24.11 30.71
C THR A 60 -28.90 -25.55 30.90
N VAL A 61 -29.29 -25.97 32.12
CA VAL A 61 -29.61 -27.39 32.42
C VAL A 61 -31.05 -27.63 32.91
N ARG A 62 -31.90 -26.62 33.02
CA ARG A 62 -33.32 -26.81 33.36
C ARG A 62 -34.25 -26.41 32.22
N GLU A 63 -34.44 -27.33 31.27
CA GLU A 63 -35.75 -27.63 30.67
C GLU A 63 -35.66 -28.87 29.75
N VAL A 64 -35.43 -30.02 30.36
CA VAL A 64 -35.87 -31.30 29.79
C VAL A 64 -36.74 -31.97 30.84
N THR A 65 -38.05 -31.79 30.74
CA THR A 65 -39.00 -32.69 31.39
C THR A 65 -40.20 -32.85 30.47
N VAL A 66 -40.16 -33.92 29.68
CA VAL A 66 -41.32 -34.41 28.93
C VAL A 66 -42.25 -35.09 29.93
N ARG A 67 -43.49 -34.62 30.00
CA ARG A 67 -44.63 -35.48 30.38
C ARG A 67 -45.81 -35.24 29.46
N ASP A 68 -46.35 -36.37 29.06
CA ASP A 68 -47.34 -36.64 28.04
C ASP A 68 -48.77 -36.43 28.55
N MET A 69 -49.71 -36.34 27.60
CA MET A 69 -51.14 -36.68 27.65
C MET A 69 -52.16 -35.60 27.20
N THR A 70 -52.59 -35.78 25.94
CA THR A 70 -53.99 -35.86 25.45
C THR A 70 -54.95 -34.67 25.60
N GLN A 71 -55.36 -34.03 24.49
CA GLN A 71 -56.68 -34.19 23.82
C GLN A 71 -57.02 -33.03 22.85
N ARG A 72 -57.33 -33.43 21.60
CA ARG A 72 -58.35 -32.95 20.63
C ARG A 72 -58.65 -31.45 20.41
N SER A 73 -58.78 -31.16 19.10
CA SER A 73 -59.60 -30.15 18.39
C SER A 73 -58.91 -28.84 17.95
N GLY A 74 -58.84 -28.62 16.63
CA GLY A 74 -58.43 -27.35 16.00
C GLY A 74 -59.62 -26.41 15.76
N PRO A 75 -59.56 -25.46 14.81
CA PRO A 75 -58.44 -24.62 14.36
C PRO A 75 -58.75 -23.12 14.59
N ARG A 76 -57.77 -22.30 14.94
CA ARG A 76 -57.77 -20.82 14.72
C ARG A 76 -56.37 -20.27 14.99
N ARG A 77 -55.55 -20.13 13.94
CA ARG A 77 -54.32 -19.33 14.03
C ARG A 77 -54.69 -17.86 13.87
N VAL A 78 -54.90 -17.19 15.00
CA VAL A 78 -54.61 -15.76 15.11
C VAL A 78 -53.10 -15.65 15.17
N ALA A 79 -52.53 -14.89 14.24
CA ALA A 79 -51.10 -14.66 14.15
C ALA A 79 -50.59 -13.94 15.42
N GLN A 80 -49.98 -14.69 16.34
CA GLN A 80 -48.98 -14.14 17.24
C GLN A 80 -47.63 -14.37 16.57
N VAL A 81 -47.12 -13.31 15.94
CA VAL A 81 -45.74 -13.21 15.49
C VAL A 81 -44.87 -13.22 16.75
N ARG A 82 -44.40 -14.40 17.12
CA ARG A 82 -43.32 -14.56 18.09
C ARG A 82 -42.04 -14.41 17.28
N THR A 83 -41.42 -13.24 17.39
CA THR A 83 -40.10 -12.95 16.81
C THR A 83 -39.08 -13.86 17.49
N GLU A 84 -38.81 -14.99 16.87
CA GLU A 84 -37.57 -15.73 17.11
C GLU A 84 -36.43 -14.83 16.66
N LYS A 85 -35.59 -14.36 17.59
CA LYS A 85 -34.32 -13.71 17.24
C LYS A 85 -33.36 -14.79 16.74
N ARG A 86 -33.60 -15.25 15.51
CA ARG A 86 -32.59 -15.95 14.71
C ARG A 86 -31.46 -14.95 14.45
N THR A 87 -30.22 -15.40 14.58
CA THR A 87 -29.06 -14.82 13.89
C THR A 87 -29.22 -15.05 12.38
N ALA A 88 -30.27 -14.47 11.79
CA ALA A 88 -30.57 -14.59 10.37
C ALA A 88 -29.51 -13.80 9.58
N ILE A 89 -29.00 -14.41 8.51
CA ILE A 89 -28.22 -13.70 7.50
C ILE A 89 -29.25 -13.18 6.51
N ASP A 90 -29.33 -11.87 6.39
CA ASP A 90 -30.21 -11.19 5.43
C ASP A 90 -29.46 -11.02 4.09
N GLU A 91 -30.18 -11.14 2.98
CA GLU A 91 -29.67 -11.00 1.62
C GLU A 91 -30.51 -9.95 0.88
N GLY A 92 -29.90 -9.05 0.10
CA GLY A 92 -30.67 -8.08 -0.67
C GLY A 92 -29.85 -6.93 -1.26
N ASN A 93 -30.02 -6.66 -2.56
CA ASN A 93 -29.44 -5.51 -3.24
C ASN A 93 -30.43 -4.33 -3.16
N GLY A 94 -30.37 -3.54 -2.07
CA GLY A 94 -31.24 -2.38 -1.86
C GLY A 94 -32.52 -2.64 -1.04
N ASP A 95 -32.54 -3.65 -0.18
CA ASP A 95 -33.68 -3.94 0.69
C ASP A 95 -33.81 -2.99 1.89
N ARG A 96 -35.03 -2.78 2.37
CA ARG A 96 -35.32 -2.01 3.60
C ARG A 96 -34.63 -2.68 4.79
N GLY A 97 -33.60 -2.03 5.33
CA GLY A 97 -32.82 -2.55 6.46
C GLY A 97 -31.37 -2.92 6.12
N ALA A 98 -30.95 -2.79 4.86
CA ALA A 98 -29.55 -3.00 4.48
C ALA A 98 -28.62 -1.96 5.16
N PRO A 99 -27.47 -2.39 5.70
CA PRO A 99 -26.46 -1.47 6.22
C PRO A 99 -25.98 -0.50 5.13
N GLN A 100 -25.64 0.74 5.51
CA GLN A 100 -25.17 1.76 4.56
C GLN A 100 -24.01 1.25 3.67
N ALA A 101 -23.06 0.52 4.27
CA ALA A 101 -21.93 -0.08 3.56
C ALA A 101 -22.37 -1.03 2.43
N ALA A 102 -23.50 -1.73 2.56
CA ALA A 102 -23.99 -2.65 1.53
C ALA A 102 -24.32 -1.92 0.22
N GLY A 103 -24.80 -0.68 0.28
CA GLY A 103 -25.17 0.12 -0.90
C GLY A 103 -23.98 0.39 -1.83
N VAL A 104 -22.78 0.59 -1.25
CA VAL A 104 -21.54 0.87 -1.98
C VAL A 104 -21.13 -0.32 -2.85
N PHE A 105 -21.19 -1.53 -2.31
CA PHE A 105 -20.88 -2.77 -3.04
C PHE A 105 -22.00 -3.16 -4.01
N SER A 106 -23.25 -2.86 -3.66
CA SER A 106 -24.45 -3.11 -4.48
C SER A 106 -24.41 -2.42 -5.85
N ALA A 107 -23.64 -1.32 -5.97
CA ALA A 107 -23.39 -0.62 -7.23
C ALA A 107 -22.71 -1.50 -8.30
N PHE A 108 -22.09 -2.61 -7.90
CA PHE A 108 -21.39 -3.54 -8.79
C PHE A 108 -22.13 -4.88 -8.97
N ALA A 109 -23.41 -4.95 -8.62
CA ALA A 109 -24.25 -6.11 -8.94
C ALA A 109 -24.35 -6.31 -10.48
N PRO A 110 -24.42 -7.57 -10.97
CA PRO A 110 -24.41 -8.83 -10.22
C PRO A 110 -23.01 -9.40 -9.95
N ALA A 111 -21.94 -8.69 -10.32
CA ALA A 111 -20.56 -9.17 -10.15
C ALA A 111 -20.12 -9.20 -8.68
N VAL A 112 -20.67 -8.28 -7.89
CA VAL A 112 -20.56 -8.27 -6.42
C VAL A 112 -21.91 -8.60 -5.81
N LYS A 113 -21.92 -9.44 -4.78
CA LYS A 113 -23.10 -9.74 -3.97
C LYS A 113 -22.83 -9.41 -2.52
N VAL A 114 -23.87 -9.01 -1.82
CA VAL A 114 -23.80 -8.69 -0.40
C VAL A 114 -24.85 -9.43 0.39
N ARG A 115 -24.48 -9.80 1.61
CA ARG A 115 -25.36 -10.33 2.64
C ARG A 115 -24.84 -9.86 4.00
N TRP A 116 -25.68 -9.75 5.01
CA TRP A 116 -25.25 -9.20 6.31
C TRP A 116 -25.93 -9.90 7.47
N ASN A 117 -25.36 -9.70 8.66
CA ASN A 117 -26.02 -9.93 9.94
C ASN A 117 -25.74 -8.73 10.85
N ASP A 118 -26.10 -8.82 12.13
CA ASP A 118 -25.91 -7.73 13.11
C ASP A 118 -24.43 -7.33 13.34
N THR A 119 -23.44 -8.11 12.88
CA THR A 119 -22.02 -7.86 13.15
C THR A 119 -21.22 -7.55 11.89
N PHE A 120 -21.50 -8.25 10.79
CA PHE A 120 -20.67 -8.19 9.59
C PHE A 120 -21.52 -7.98 8.34
N LEU A 121 -20.97 -7.17 7.43
CA LEU A 121 -21.29 -7.22 6.01
C LEU A 121 -20.37 -8.27 5.36
N PHE A 122 -20.98 -9.20 4.65
CA PHE A 122 -20.27 -10.16 3.83
C PHE A 122 -20.33 -9.72 2.36
N VAL A 123 -19.17 -9.64 1.72
CA VAL A 123 -19.05 -9.23 0.32
C VAL A 123 -18.49 -10.39 -0.50
N GLU A 124 -19.23 -10.77 -1.52
CA GLU A 124 -18.89 -11.87 -2.42
C GLU A 124 -18.52 -11.35 -3.81
N SER A 125 -17.43 -11.87 -4.36
CA SER A 125 -16.96 -11.54 -5.71
C SER A 125 -16.14 -12.69 -6.30
N ASN A 126 -15.80 -12.58 -7.59
CA ASN A 126 -14.84 -13.48 -8.23
C ASN A 126 -13.40 -12.92 -8.24
N GLY A 127 -13.14 -11.79 -7.56
CA GLY A 127 -11.81 -11.17 -7.51
C GLY A 127 -11.29 -10.59 -8.82
N LEU A 128 -12.14 -10.36 -9.84
CA LEU A 128 -11.73 -9.76 -11.12
C LEU A 128 -12.52 -8.48 -11.44
N PRO A 129 -11.83 -7.36 -11.75
CA PRO A 129 -12.51 -6.11 -12.06
C PRO A 129 -13.08 -6.07 -13.48
N ALA A 130 -14.07 -5.20 -13.70
CA ALA A 130 -14.63 -4.89 -15.02
C ALA A 130 -13.89 -3.74 -15.74
N HIS A 131 -12.57 -3.68 -15.59
CA HIS A 131 -11.69 -2.74 -16.31
C HIS A 131 -10.47 -3.50 -16.87
N GLY A 132 -9.65 -2.82 -17.68
CA GLY A 132 -8.39 -3.41 -18.17
C GLY A 132 -7.44 -3.75 -17.03
N MET A 133 -6.52 -4.69 -17.19
CA MET A 133 -5.59 -5.05 -16.11
C MET A 133 -4.21 -5.44 -16.66
N MET A 134 -3.22 -5.53 -15.78
CA MET A 134 -1.85 -5.98 -16.03
C MET A 134 -0.98 -5.10 -16.93
N THR A 135 -1.59 -4.38 -17.87
CA THR A 135 -0.86 -3.55 -18.84
C THR A 135 -0.07 -2.45 -18.12
N GLY A 136 1.22 -2.33 -18.44
CA GLY A 136 2.13 -1.36 -17.85
C GLY A 136 3.08 -1.93 -16.80
N ILE A 137 2.81 -3.11 -16.24
CA ILE A 137 3.68 -3.77 -15.26
C ILE A 137 5.04 -4.08 -15.89
N SER A 138 6.12 -3.64 -15.24
CA SER A 138 7.52 -3.88 -15.65
C SER A 138 8.32 -4.71 -14.65
N ALA A 139 7.81 -4.90 -13.43
CA ALA A 139 8.33 -5.82 -12.44
C ALA A 139 7.39 -7.03 -12.32
N TRP A 140 7.29 -7.80 -13.41
CA TRP A 140 6.30 -8.87 -13.51
C TRP A 140 6.80 -10.20 -12.95
N GLN A 141 6.04 -10.77 -12.01
CA GLN A 141 6.29 -12.09 -11.43
C GLN A 141 5.70 -13.28 -12.21
N GLN A 142 5.32 -13.08 -13.48
CA GLN A 142 4.75 -14.10 -14.37
C GLN A 142 3.40 -14.68 -13.90
N GLN A 143 2.70 -13.94 -13.04
CA GLN A 143 1.33 -14.24 -12.60
C GLN A 143 0.31 -13.56 -13.52
N VAL A 144 -0.82 -14.19 -13.75
CA VAL A 144 -1.91 -13.69 -14.60
C VAL A 144 -3.20 -13.66 -13.80
N PRO A 145 -4.18 -12.84 -14.17
CA PRO A 145 -5.42 -12.74 -13.40
C PRO A 145 -6.31 -13.96 -13.64
N LEU A 146 -6.63 -14.67 -12.55
CA LEU A 146 -7.59 -15.77 -12.49
C LEU A 146 -8.69 -15.47 -11.47
N PRO A 147 -9.94 -15.92 -11.71
CA PRO A 147 -11.03 -15.72 -10.77
C PRO A 147 -10.78 -16.46 -9.45
N GLN A 148 -11.07 -15.78 -8.35
CA GLN A 148 -10.96 -16.29 -6.98
C GLN A 148 -12.35 -16.44 -6.37
N PRO A 149 -12.72 -17.57 -5.75
CA PRO A 149 -14.06 -17.80 -5.24
C PRO A 149 -14.24 -17.19 -3.85
N TYR A 150 -14.33 -15.87 -3.78
CA TYR A 150 -14.62 -15.14 -2.54
C TYR A 150 -16.13 -15.20 -2.23
N THR A 151 -16.68 -16.39 -2.00
CA THR A 151 -18.13 -16.63 -1.87
C THR A 151 -18.46 -17.49 -0.66
N GLY A 152 -19.68 -17.42 -0.14
CA GLY A 152 -20.14 -18.24 0.96
C GLY A 152 -19.27 -18.06 2.21
N LYS A 153 -18.72 -19.16 2.76
CA LYS A 153 -17.82 -19.11 3.92
C LYS A 153 -16.47 -18.44 3.63
N ASN A 154 -16.11 -18.29 2.36
CA ASN A 154 -14.90 -17.61 1.89
C ASN A 154 -15.21 -16.19 1.40
N ALA A 155 -16.31 -15.58 1.82
CA ALA A 155 -16.62 -14.17 1.52
C ALA A 155 -15.74 -13.23 2.36
N TRP A 156 -15.52 -12.02 1.86
CA TRP A 156 -14.94 -10.94 2.67
C TRP A 156 -15.88 -10.56 3.81
N GLN A 157 -15.32 -10.14 4.95
CA GLN A 157 -16.07 -9.72 6.13
C GLN A 157 -15.65 -8.30 6.50
N ILE A 158 -16.61 -7.38 6.52
CA ILE A 158 -16.42 -5.99 6.95
C ILE A 158 -17.23 -5.78 8.23
N PRO A 159 -16.61 -5.37 9.36
CA PRO A 159 -17.35 -5.05 10.57
C PRO A 159 -18.35 -3.92 10.34
N LEU A 160 -19.61 -4.10 10.77
CA LEU A 160 -20.64 -3.05 10.69
C LEU A 160 -20.60 -2.07 11.87
N HIS A 161 -19.94 -2.48 12.95
CA HIS A 161 -19.79 -1.72 14.18
C HIS A 161 -18.30 -1.64 14.53
N PRO A 162 -17.53 -0.80 13.83
CA PRO A 162 -16.10 -0.67 14.09
C PRO A 162 -15.87 -0.12 15.50
N VAL A 163 -14.84 -0.64 16.17
CA VAL A 163 -14.44 -0.22 17.53
C VAL A 163 -13.10 0.49 17.43
N VAL A 164 -13.02 1.71 17.95
CA VAL A 164 -11.76 2.48 17.99
C VAL A 164 -10.71 1.70 18.79
N ALA A 165 -9.53 1.54 18.21
CA ALA A 165 -8.43 0.86 18.86
C ALA A 165 -7.79 1.78 19.93
N THR A 166 -7.54 1.24 21.13
CA THR A 166 -6.75 1.94 22.16
C THR A 166 -5.33 2.23 21.67
N ASN A 167 -4.78 1.34 20.85
CA ASN A 167 -3.47 1.47 20.22
C ASN A 167 -3.63 1.24 18.70
N PRO A 168 -3.97 2.28 17.93
CA PRO A 168 -4.04 2.19 16.48
C PRO A 168 -2.72 1.69 15.88
N VAL A 169 -2.81 0.94 14.79
CA VAL A 169 -1.66 0.24 14.20
C VAL A 169 -1.35 0.76 12.80
N SER A 170 -0.10 1.14 12.56
CA SER A 170 0.36 1.49 11.20
C SER A 170 0.51 0.23 10.36
N ILE A 171 0.19 0.33 9.06
CA ILE A 171 0.50 -0.74 8.10
C ILE A 171 1.94 -0.69 7.61
N LYS A 172 2.72 0.35 7.92
CA LYS A 172 4.10 0.46 7.44
C LYS A 172 4.95 -0.68 8.01
N GLY A 173 5.46 -1.55 7.14
CA GLY A 173 6.23 -2.75 7.50
C GLY A 173 5.41 -3.85 8.20
N ARG A 174 4.08 -3.79 8.16
CA ARG A 174 3.15 -4.75 8.80
C ARG A 174 2.03 -5.13 7.83
N PHE A 175 1.27 -6.18 8.09
CA PHE A 175 0.16 -6.59 7.22
C PHE A 175 0.54 -6.82 5.73
N LEU A 176 1.78 -7.24 5.45
CA LEU A 176 2.31 -7.34 4.08
C LEU A 176 1.75 -8.54 3.28
N ARG A 177 1.06 -9.49 3.95
CA ARG A 177 0.68 -10.79 3.38
C ARG A 177 -0.81 -10.92 2.99
N GLY A 178 -1.61 -9.88 3.20
CA GLY A 178 -3.04 -9.91 2.91
C GLY A 178 -3.62 -8.53 2.67
N ALA A 179 -4.95 -8.46 2.56
CA ALA A 179 -5.65 -7.22 2.33
C ALA A 179 -5.67 -6.35 3.60
N ILE A 180 -5.75 -5.05 3.38
CA ILE A 180 -6.01 -4.03 4.41
C ILE A 180 -7.38 -3.38 4.22
N ALA A 181 -7.96 -3.50 3.03
CA ALA A 181 -9.27 -2.98 2.68
C ALA A 181 -9.88 -3.78 1.53
N LEU A 182 -11.16 -3.54 1.28
CA LEU A 182 -11.90 -4.08 0.14
C LEU A 182 -12.48 -2.94 -0.69
N ALA A 183 -12.14 -2.88 -1.97
CA ALA A 183 -12.69 -1.91 -2.90
C ALA A 183 -14.17 -2.20 -3.20
N ALA A 184 -14.94 -1.16 -3.54
CA ALA A 184 -16.38 -1.27 -3.79
C ALA A 184 -16.75 -2.29 -4.88
N ASN A 185 -15.85 -2.51 -5.85
CA ASN A 185 -16.01 -3.54 -6.89
C ASN A 185 -15.66 -4.97 -6.44
N GLY A 186 -15.46 -5.18 -5.13
CA GLY A 186 -15.18 -6.50 -4.54
C GLY A 186 -13.75 -6.98 -4.74
N ILE A 187 -12.82 -6.10 -5.12
CA ILE A 187 -11.39 -6.40 -5.29
C ILE A 187 -10.63 -6.02 -4.01
N PRO A 188 -9.81 -6.91 -3.45
CA PRO A 188 -9.04 -6.56 -2.26
C PRO A 188 -7.98 -5.50 -2.55
N ILE A 189 -7.74 -4.66 -1.55
CA ILE A 189 -6.68 -3.67 -1.53
C ILE A 189 -5.65 -4.14 -0.51
N PHE A 190 -4.45 -4.42 -0.98
CA PHE A 190 -3.33 -4.87 -0.18
C PHE A 190 -2.51 -3.65 0.28
N ASN A 191 -1.60 -3.91 1.23
CA ASN A 191 -0.64 -2.91 1.66
C ASN A 191 0.15 -2.37 0.46
N PRO A 192 0.30 -1.05 0.30
CA PRO A 192 1.15 -0.46 -0.75
C PRO A 192 2.58 -0.99 -0.78
N GLN A 193 3.07 -1.50 0.36
CA GLN A 193 4.32 -2.26 0.43
C GLN A 193 4.07 -3.74 0.14
N ASN A 194 4.86 -4.29 -0.78
CA ASN A 194 4.90 -5.72 -1.01
C ASN A 194 5.57 -6.47 0.16
N ASN A 195 5.65 -7.81 0.07
CA ASN A 195 6.26 -8.67 1.09
C ASN A 195 7.75 -8.39 1.39
N ARG A 196 8.43 -7.59 0.57
CA ARG A 196 9.82 -7.16 0.76
C ARG A 196 9.93 -5.77 1.42
N GLY A 197 8.79 -5.13 1.69
CA GLY A 197 8.71 -3.77 2.22
C GLY A 197 8.88 -2.68 1.16
N GLU A 198 8.96 -3.02 -0.12
CA GLU A 198 9.08 -2.06 -1.22
C GLU A 198 7.71 -1.58 -1.65
N VAL A 199 7.59 -0.31 -2.04
CA VAL A 199 6.31 0.27 -2.47
C VAL A 199 6.01 -0.15 -3.91
N SER A 200 5.00 -1.00 -4.11
CA SER A 200 4.68 -1.64 -5.39
C SER A 200 4.45 -0.62 -6.52
N GLN A 201 3.81 0.52 -6.21
CA GLN A 201 3.55 1.63 -7.13
C GLN A 201 4.84 2.28 -7.68
N GLU A 202 5.93 2.21 -6.91
CA GLU A 202 7.19 2.92 -7.21
C GLU A 202 8.21 2.04 -7.95
N ILE A 203 8.00 0.72 -7.94
CA ILE A 203 8.91 -0.26 -8.53
C ILE A 203 8.37 -0.91 -9.80
N GLY A 204 7.23 -0.44 -10.31
CA GLY A 204 6.63 -0.93 -11.55
C GLY A 204 5.98 -2.31 -11.44
N GLU A 205 5.56 -2.71 -10.24
CA GLU A 205 4.78 -3.94 -10.01
C GLU A 205 3.30 -3.78 -10.39
N LEU A 206 2.81 -2.53 -10.49
CA LEU A 206 1.39 -2.23 -10.71
C LEU A 206 1.07 -1.87 -12.15
N ASP A 207 -0.15 -2.21 -12.56
CA ASP A 207 -0.74 -1.76 -13.82
C ASP A 207 -1.26 -0.32 -13.73
N GLY A 208 -1.82 0.18 -14.84
CA GLY A 208 -2.40 1.52 -14.91
C GLY A 208 -3.58 1.79 -13.97
N TRP A 209 -4.10 0.77 -13.28
CA TRP A 209 -5.21 0.86 -12.33
C TRP A 209 -4.74 0.72 -10.87
N GLY A 210 -3.44 0.56 -10.65
CA GLY A 210 -2.85 0.44 -9.32
C GLY A 210 -2.94 -0.97 -8.73
N GLY A 211 -3.08 -2.01 -9.57
CA GLY A 211 -3.16 -3.40 -9.13
C GLY A 211 -2.23 -4.35 -9.87
N HIS A 212 -2.11 -5.57 -9.35
CA HIS A 212 -1.37 -6.66 -9.96
C HIS A 212 -1.85 -8.02 -9.46
N CYS A 213 -1.29 -9.11 -10.01
CA CYS A 213 -1.57 -10.47 -9.55
C CYS A 213 -0.57 -10.97 -8.51
N GLY A 214 -1.09 -11.50 -7.40
CA GLY A 214 -0.36 -12.20 -6.35
C GLY A 214 0.07 -13.62 -6.76
N ARG A 215 0.64 -14.37 -5.82
CA ARG A 215 1.20 -15.71 -6.05
C ARG A 215 0.15 -16.78 -6.36
N ALA A 216 -1.13 -16.49 -6.10
CA ALA A 216 -2.24 -17.36 -6.39
C ALA A 216 -2.96 -16.95 -7.68
N ASP A 217 -2.29 -16.17 -8.55
CA ASP A 217 -2.90 -15.54 -9.73
C ASP A 217 -4.12 -14.64 -9.36
N ASP A 218 -4.13 -14.12 -8.12
CA ASP A 218 -5.20 -13.27 -7.56
C ASP A 218 -4.93 -11.79 -7.86
N TYR A 219 -5.84 -11.11 -8.55
CA TYR A 219 -5.70 -9.67 -8.81
C TYR A 219 -6.11 -8.84 -7.58
N HIS A 220 -5.28 -7.87 -7.21
CA HIS A 220 -5.54 -6.97 -6.09
C HIS A 220 -4.89 -5.59 -6.31
N TYR A 221 -5.46 -4.56 -5.68
CA TYR A 221 -4.90 -3.21 -5.71
C TYR A 221 -3.84 -3.01 -4.62
N HIS A 222 -2.92 -2.08 -4.86
CA HIS A 222 -1.98 -1.52 -3.87
C HIS A 222 -2.13 0.00 -3.73
N ALA A 223 -2.97 0.61 -4.58
CA ALA A 223 -3.30 2.03 -4.56
C ALA A 223 -4.83 2.22 -4.53
N ALA A 224 -5.30 3.40 -4.11
CA ALA A 224 -6.72 3.67 -4.04
C ALA A 224 -7.36 3.70 -5.44
N PRO A 225 -8.43 2.92 -5.68
CA PRO A 225 -9.05 2.81 -7.00
C PRO A 225 -10.00 3.98 -7.27
N PHE A 226 -9.47 5.20 -7.43
CA PHE A 226 -10.26 6.44 -7.57
C PHE A 226 -11.27 6.41 -8.72
N HIS A 227 -11.01 5.61 -9.77
CA HIS A 227 -11.91 5.43 -10.90
C HIS A 227 -13.29 4.86 -10.50
N LEU A 228 -13.36 4.13 -9.37
CA LEU A 228 -14.62 3.57 -8.86
C LEU A 228 -15.59 4.65 -8.38
N GLN A 229 -15.12 5.87 -8.09
CA GLN A 229 -15.98 6.98 -7.67
C GLN A 229 -17.14 7.22 -8.64
N SER A 230 -16.88 7.08 -9.95
CA SER A 230 -17.89 7.25 -10.99
C SER A 230 -19.01 6.20 -10.94
N ALA A 231 -18.69 4.99 -10.46
CA ALA A 231 -19.64 3.88 -10.35
C ALA A 231 -20.41 3.89 -9.03
N VAL A 232 -19.75 4.22 -7.92
CA VAL A 232 -20.42 4.30 -6.60
C VAL A 232 -21.23 5.59 -6.42
N GLY A 233 -20.91 6.64 -7.19
CA GLY A 233 -21.56 7.94 -7.11
C GLY A 233 -20.77 8.95 -6.26
N ALA A 234 -21.03 10.24 -6.49
CA ALA A 234 -20.36 11.32 -5.76
C ALA A 234 -20.64 11.22 -4.25
N GLY A 235 -19.59 11.45 -3.45
CA GLY A 235 -19.66 11.40 -2.00
C GLY A 235 -20.00 10.05 -1.39
N GLN A 236 -19.85 8.96 -2.16
CA GLN A 236 -19.82 7.61 -1.62
C GLN A 236 -18.36 7.14 -1.45
N PRO A 237 -18.07 6.29 -0.46
CA PRO A 237 -16.74 5.71 -0.31
C PRO A 237 -16.43 4.77 -1.48
N ILE A 238 -15.15 4.67 -1.83
CA ILE A 238 -14.65 3.79 -2.90
C ILE A 238 -14.19 2.43 -2.38
N ALA A 239 -14.04 2.28 -1.06
CA ALA A 239 -13.62 1.06 -0.39
C ALA A 239 -14.02 1.09 1.11
N TYR A 240 -13.86 -0.04 1.78
CA TYR A 240 -13.92 -0.15 3.25
C TYR A 240 -12.64 -0.81 3.77
N ALA A 241 -12.04 -0.22 4.80
CA ALA A 241 -10.94 -0.84 5.52
C ALA A 241 -11.43 -2.07 6.30
N LEU A 242 -10.54 -3.05 6.53
CA LEU A 242 -10.92 -4.28 7.25
C LEU A 242 -11.22 -4.05 8.75
N ASP A 243 -10.96 -2.87 9.28
CA ASP A 243 -11.41 -2.45 10.61
C ASP A 243 -12.86 -1.93 10.64
N GLY A 244 -13.51 -1.80 9.46
CA GLY A 244 -14.91 -1.42 9.29
C GLY A 244 -15.14 0.04 8.89
N TYR A 245 -14.11 0.89 8.86
CA TYR A 245 -14.29 2.29 8.48
C TYR A 245 -14.26 2.50 6.96
N PRO A 246 -15.08 3.43 6.41
CA PRO A 246 -15.12 3.72 4.98
C PRO A 246 -13.83 4.43 4.53
N ILE A 247 -13.46 4.20 3.27
CA ILE A 247 -12.35 4.88 2.58
C ILE A 247 -12.95 5.67 1.40
N TYR A 248 -12.87 6.99 1.47
CA TYR A 248 -13.28 7.91 0.43
C TYR A 248 -12.17 8.15 -0.60
N GLY A 249 -12.55 8.75 -1.73
CA GLY A 249 -11.61 9.23 -2.73
C GLY A 249 -10.81 10.45 -2.25
N LEU A 250 -10.48 11.34 -3.18
CA LEU A 250 -9.67 12.54 -2.90
C LEU A 250 -10.44 13.67 -2.20
N THR A 251 -11.75 13.52 -2.05
CA THR A 251 -12.65 14.56 -1.55
C THR A 251 -13.62 14.02 -0.51
N GLU A 252 -14.13 14.93 0.31
CA GLU A 252 -15.31 14.76 1.16
C GLU A 252 -16.58 14.48 0.33
N PRO A 253 -17.69 14.07 0.99
CA PRO A 253 -18.97 13.92 0.31
C PRO A 253 -19.52 15.17 -0.38
N ASP A 254 -19.18 16.35 0.13
CA ASP A 254 -19.56 17.64 -0.47
C ASP A 254 -18.61 18.10 -1.60
N GLY A 255 -17.54 17.34 -1.85
CA GLY A 255 -16.53 17.62 -2.87
C GLY A 255 -15.37 18.49 -2.40
N SER A 256 -15.33 18.95 -1.14
CA SER A 256 -14.17 19.65 -0.60
C SER A 256 -12.97 18.71 -0.44
N LEU A 257 -11.77 19.25 -0.35
CA LEU A 257 -10.61 18.46 0.04
C LEU A 257 -10.69 18.10 1.53
N PRO A 258 -10.27 16.90 1.94
CA PRO A 258 -10.20 16.56 3.34
C PRO A 258 -9.12 17.40 4.04
N GLU A 259 -9.46 17.91 5.23
CA GLU A 259 -8.55 18.67 6.06
C GLU A 259 -8.24 17.91 7.36
N LYS A 260 -7.08 18.18 7.97
CA LYS A 260 -6.69 17.62 9.28
C LYS A 260 -6.65 16.09 9.33
N LEU A 261 -6.19 15.47 8.24
CA LEU A 261 -5.92 14.04 8.19
C LEU A 261 -4.86 13.65 9.24
N ASP A 262 -5.10 12.53 9.90
CA ASP A 262 -4.19 11.90 10.85
C ASP A 262 -3.07 11.10 10.16
N GLY A 263 -2.25 10.41 10.96
CA GLY A 263 -1.13 9.60 10.48
C GLY A 263 -1.54 8.37 9.64
N TYR A 264 -2.82 8.04 9.56
CA TYR A 264 -3.37 6.93 8.77
C TYR A 264 -4.18 7.42 7.57
N ASN A 265 -4.08 8.70 7.25
CA ASN A 265 -4.79 9.34 6.15
C ASN A 265 -6.32 9.32 6.34
N GLY A 266 -6.78 9.41 7.60
CA GLY A 266 -8.20 9.55 7.93
C GLY A 266 -8.45 10.71 8.89
N HIS A 267 -9.72 11.03 9.12
CA HIS A 267 -10.13 12.04 10.08
C HIS A 267 -11.58 11.81 10.53
N GLU A 268 -12.07 12.60 11.46
CA GLU A 268 -13.44 12.52 11.96
C GLU A 268 -14.23 13.80 11.68
N THR A 269 -15.44 13.64 11.18
CA THR A 269 -16.41 14.73 11.01
C THR A 269 -17.71 14.40 11.75
N ALA A 270 -18.45 15.42 12.17
CA ALA A 270 -19.74 15.20 12.84
C ALA A 270 -20.78 14.50 11.93
N ALA A 271 -20.63 14.63 10.60
CA ALA A 271 -21.56 14.06 9.64
C ALA A 271 -21.28 12.57 9.34
N LEU A 272 -20.01 12.17 9.27
CA LEU A 272 -19.61 10.82 8.84
C LEU A 272 -19.00 9.96 9.95
N GLY A 273 -18.60 10.56 11.07
CA GLY A 273 -17.68 9.94 12.00
C GLY A 273 -16.28 9.79 11.39
N TYR A 274 -15.47 8.90 11.96
CA TYR A 274 -14.14 8.63 11.45
C TYR A 274 -14.18 7.94 10.08
N HIS A 275 -13.36 8.38 9.14
CA HIS A 275 -13.22 7.77 7.82
C HIS A 275 -11.83 8.07 7.23
N TYR A 276 -11.39 7.21 6.32
CA TYR A 276 -10.14 7.37 5.60
C TYR A 276 -10.35 8.03 4.25
N HIS A 277 -9.26 8.55 3.69
CA HIS A 277 -9.17 8.93 2.29
C HIS A 277 -8.10 8.12 1.57
N GLY A 278 -8.27 7.89 0.28
CA GLY A 278 -7.17 7.53 -0.61
C GLY A 278 -6.25 8.73 -0.86
N SER A 279 -5.04 8.48 -1.33
CA SER A 279 -4.07 9.53 -1.69
C SER A 279 -3.33 9.21 -2.99
N THR A 280 -2.87 10.24 -3.69
CA THR A 280 -1.97 10.07 -4.85
C THR A 280 -0.49 9.96 -4.43
N LYS A 281 -0.22 10.05 -3.12
CA LYS A 281 1.09 9.88 -2.49
C LYS A 281 0.98 8.76 -1.45
N TYR A 282 2.11 8.16 -1.09
CA TYR A 282 2.16 7.19 0.02
C TYR A 282 1.47 7.79 1.27
N PRO A 283 0.54 7.06 1.92
CA PRO A 283 0.29 5.61 1.82
C PRO A 283 -0.68 5.17 0.72
N TYR A 284 -1.09 6.03 -0.22
CA TYR A 284 -2.01 5.77 -1.35
C TYR A 284 -3.45 5.36 -0.99
N VAL A 285 -3.66 4.72 0.15
CA VAL A 285 -4.94 4.27 0.72
C VAL A 285 -4.96 4.70 2.20
N ASN A 286 -5.42 3.84 3.13
CA ASN A 286 -5.26 4.06 4.57
C ASN A 286 -3.85 3.67 5.04
N GLY A 287 -3.21 4.50 5.87
CA GLY A 287 -1.86 4.28 6.40
C GLY A 287 -1.79 3.39 7.65
N GLY A 288 -2.92 2.90 8.12
CA GLY A 288 -3.09 2.16 9.36
C GLY A 288 -4.55 1.79 9.61
N PHE A 289 -4.78 1.23 10.79
CA PHE A 289 -6.10 0.93 11.32
C PHE A 289 -6.34 1.76 12.58
N HIS A 290 -7.32 2.66 12.49
CA HIS A 290 -7.97 3.39 13.55
C HIS A 290 -8.83 2.46 14.40
N GLY A 291 -9.50 1.49 13.76
CA GLY A 291 -10.29 0.47 14.44
C GLY A 291 -9.48 -0.76 14.85
N VAL A 292 -10.10 -1.59 15.68
CA VAL A 292 -9.53 -2.87 16.12
C VAL A 292 -9.46 -3.86 14.97
N VAL A 293 -8.27 -4.41 14.74
CA VAL A 293 -8.02 -5.56 13.86
C VAL A 293 -7.26 -6.65 14.60
N VAL A 294 -7.43 -7.90 14.18
CA VAL A 294 -6.60 -9.01 14.64
C VAL A 294 -5.49 -9.23 13.62
N GLU A 295 -4.23 -9.06 14.03
CA GLU A 295 -3.08 -9.44 13.20
C GLU A 295 -2.68 -10.89 13.49
N LYS A 296 -2.57 -11.70 12.43
CA LYS A 296 -2.02 -13.05 12.51
C LYS A 296 -1.17 -13.31 11.28
N GLU A 297 0.03 -13.87 11.48
CA GLU A 297 0.95 -14.24 10.37
C GLU A 297 1.21 -13.09 9.37
N GLY A 298 1.24 -11.84 9.85
CA GLY A 298 1.51 -10.65 9.04
C GLY A 298 0.35 -10.22 8.13
N GLN A 299 -0.89 -10.51 8.52
CA GLN A 299 -2.12 -10.09 7.83
C GLN A 299 -3.29 -9.90 8.81
N VAL A 300 -4.37 -9.26 8.39
CA VAL A 300 -5.61 -9.14 9.19
C VAL A 300 -6.33 -10.50 9.28
N GLU A 301 -7.12 -10.78 10.31
CA GLU A 301 -8.01 -11.96 10.37
C GLU A 301 -9.38 -11.61 10.96
N PRO A 302 -10.47 -12.26 10.51
CA PRO A 302 -10.53 -13.24 9.42
C PRO A 302 -10.47 -12.60 8.02
N GLN A 303 -9.90 -13.30 7.04
CA GLN A 303 -10.05 -12.95 5.62
C GLN A 303 -10.13 -14.18 4.72
N PRO A 304 -10.72 -14.05 3.52
CA PRO A 304 -10.84 -15.15 2.60
C PRO A 304 -9.49 -15.57 2.02
N ARG A 305 -9.42 -16.80 1.54
CA ARG A 305 -8.21 -17.38 0.95
C ARG A 305 -8.35 -17.43 -0.57
N ALA A 306 -7.35 -16.90 -1.27
CA ALA A 306 -7.15 -17.16 -2.69
C ALA A 306 -6.64 -18.60 -2.89
N MET A 307 -7.01 -19.21 -4.01
CA MET A 307 -6.65 -20.58 -4.37
C MET A 307 -5.82 -20.57 -5.65
N GLY A 308 -4.49 -20.69 -5.49
CA GLY A 308 -3.59 -20.85 -6.63
C GLY A 308 -3.81 -22.18 -7.33
N VAL A 309 -3.86 -22.16 -8.66
CA VAL A 309 -3.98 -23.37 -9.49
C VAL A 309 -2.64 -23.94 -9.91
N ARG A 310 -1.57 -23.15 -9.78
CA ARG A 310 -0.20 -23.50 -10.17
C ARG A 310 0.83 -22.95 -9.16
N PRO A 311 2.06 -23.48 -9.14
CA PRO A 311 3.13 -22.92 -8.32
C PRO A 311 3.43 -21.47 -8.67
N ALA A 312 3.87 -20.69 -7.68
CA ALA A 312 4.30 -19.33 -7.89
C ALA A 312 5.52 -19.30 -8.82
N SER A 313 5.42 -18.51 -9.89
CA SER A 313 6.50 -18.27 -10.85
C SER A 313 7.53 -17.27 -10.32
N THR A 314 8.66 -17.17 -11.01
CA THR A 314 9.73 -16.24 -10.69
C THR A 314 9.58 -14.90 -11.45
N PRO A 315 10.15 -13.80 -10.94
CA PRO A 315 10.24 -12.55 -11.69
C PRO A 315 10.92 -12.72 -13.05
N LEU A 316 10.30 -12.19 -14.10
CA LEU A 316 10.88 -12.16 -15.44
C LEU A 316 11.57 -10.82 -15.67
N ARG A 317 12.90 -10.79 -15.52
CA ARG A 317 13.70 -9.57 -15.69
C ARG A 317 13.60 -9.05 -17.13
N GLY A 318 13.45 -7.73 -17.28
CA GLY A 318 13.31 -7.08 -18.58
C GLY A 318 11.93 -7.24 -19.22
N ALA A 319 10.98 -7.91 -18.54
CA ALA A 319 9.61 -8.00 -19.02
C ALA A 319 8.86 -6.69 -18.81
N LYS A 320 8.04 -6.32 -19.78
CA LYS A 320 7.01 -5.28 -19.66
C LYS A 320 5.73 -5.79 -20.28
N ILE A 321 4.63 -5.78 -19.53
CA ILE A 321 3.31 -6.16 -20.05
C ILE A 321 2.81 -5.04 -20.96
N THR A 322 2.56 -5.37 -22.22
CA THR A 322 2.21 -4.44 -23.29
C THR A 322 0.73 -4.50 -23.66
N GLY A 323 0.04 -5.59 -23.32
CA GLY A 323 -1.38 -5.73 -23.60
C GLY A 323 -2.04 -6.84 -22.81
N PHE A 324 -3.35 -6.72 -22.69
CA PHE A 324 -4.23 -7.70 -22.08
C PHE A 324 -5.52 -7.76 -22.90
N GLU A 325 -5.71 -8.86 -23.62
CA GLU A 325 -6.82 -9.06 -24.55
C GLU A 325 -7.74 -10.17 -24.04
N GLY A 326 -9.03 -9.86 -23.97
CA GLY A 326 -10.05 -10.76 -23.43
C GLY A 326 -11.03 -10.02 -22.53
N THR A 327 -12.08 -10.72 -22.10
CA THR A 327 -12.98 -10.19 -21.07
C THR A 327 -12.55 -10.75 -19.72
N PRO A 328 -12.36 -9.90 -18.69
CA PRO A 328 -12.09 -10.36 -17.33
C PRO A 328 -13.06 -11.46 -16.90
N GLY A 329 -12.53 -12.61 -16.46
CA GLY A 329 -13.33 -13.75 -16.02
C GLY A 329 -13.93 -14.61 -17.14
N LYS A 330 -13.69 -14.29 -18.42
CA LYS A 330 -14.02 -15.16 -19.56
C LYS A 330 -12.74 -15.61 -20.25
N THR A 331 -12.78 -16.79 -20.84
CA THR A 331 -11.63 -17.39 -21.53
C THR A 331 -11.95 -17.67 -22.99
N PRO A 332 -10.95 -17.65 -23.91
CA PRO A 332 -9.53 -17.45 -23.65
C PRO A 332 -9.15 -15.99 -23.36
N VAL A 333 -8.00 -15.80 -22.69
CA VAL A 333 -7.36 -14.51 -22.45
C VAL A 333 -5.93 -14.56 -22.97
N THR A 334 -5.46 -13.45 -23.54
CA THR A 334 -4.09 -13.27 -24.00
C THR A 334 -3.45 -12.12 -23.26
N LEU A 335 -2.34 -12.39 -22.57
CA LEU A 335 -1.46 -11.37 -22.00
C LEU A 335 -0.23 -11.24 -22.89
N SER A 336 -0.06 -10.06 -23.50
CA SER A 336 1.09 -9.72 -24.32
C SER A 336 2.11 -8.96 -23.50
N TYR A 337 3.38 -9.30 -23.67
CA TYR A 337 4.49 -8.63 -23.00
C TYR A 337 5.69 -8.56 -23.93
N SER A 338 6.66 -7.73 -23.58
CA SER A 338 7.97 -7.71 -24.23
C SER A 338 9.05 -8.11 -23.24
N VAL A 339 10.06 -8.85 -23.65
CA VAL A 339 11.31 -9.03 -22.89
C VAL A 339 12.41 -8.27 -23.62
N ASN A 340 12.97 -7.24 -22.97
CA ASN A 340 13.98 -6.37 -23.58
C ASN A 340 13.56 -5.75 -24.94
N GLY A 341 12.25 -5.52 -25.12
CA GLY A 341 11.68 -4.93 -26.33
C GLY A 341 11.19 -5.94 -27.38
N GLU A 342 11.50 -7.22 -27.22
CA GLU A 342 11.01 -8.28 -28.12
C GLU A 342 9.69 -8.87 -27.61
N GLY A 343 8.71 -9.05 -28.50
CA GLY A 343 7.36 -9.46 -28.15
C GLY A 343 7.23 -10.94 -27.77
N ALA A 344 6.39 -11.22 -26.77
CA ALA A 344 6.04 -12.54 -26.26
C ALA A 344 4.60 -12.53 -25.73
N SER A 345 4.01 -13.71 -25.46
CA SER A 345 2.66 -13.77 -24.91
C SER A 345 2.40 -14.99 -24.02
N VAL A 346 1.39 -14.87 -23.16
CA VAL A 346 0.77 -15.98 -22.45
C VAL A 346 -0.70 -16.03 -22.83
N ASN A 347 -1.12 -17.13 -23.45
CA ASN A 347 -2.51 -17.40 -23.77
C ASN A 347 -3.04 -18.41 -22.77
N TYR A 348 -4.17 -18.14 -22.11
CA TYR A 348 -4.68 -19.05 -21.10
C TYR A 348 -6.21 -19.17 -21.14
N ALA A 349 -6.70 -20.35 -20.80
CA ALA A 349 -8.12 -20.67 -20.84
C ALA A 349 -8.51 -21.72 -19.80
N ALA A 350 -9.77 -21.69 -19.39
CA ALA A 350 -10.35 -22.73 -18.55
C ALA A 350 -10.43 -24.04 -19.35
N ALA A 351 -10.04 -25.15 -18.72
CA ALA A 351 -9.97 -26.47 -19.37
C ALA A 351 -11.30 -27.26 -19.30
N GLY A 352 -12.35 -26.69 -18.71
CA GLY A 352 -13.68 -27.31 -18.58
C GLY A 352 -13.81 -28.34 -17.45
N ASP A 353 -12.71 -28.84 -16.91
CA ASP A 353 -12.63 -29.76 -15.75
C ASP A 353 -12.33 -29.03 -14.43
N GLY A 354 -12.49 -27.70 -14.40
CA GLY A 354 -12.07 -26.84 -13.30
C GLY A 354 -10.56 -26.51 -13.31
N GLY A 355 -9.81 -27.02 -14.29
CA GLY A 355 -8.42 -26.67 -14.54
C GLY A 355 -8.21 -25.48 -15.48
N TRP A 356 -6.94 -25.14 -15.69
CA TRP A 356 -6.47 -24.06 -16.54
C TRP A 356 -5.37 -24.54 -17.47
N LYS A 357 -5.46 -24.17 -18.74
CA LYS A 357 -4.42 -24.37 -19.75
C LYS A 357 -3.72 -23.05 -20.03
N PHE A 358 -2.40 -23.07 -20.09
CA PHE A 358 -1.51 -21.95 -20.41
C PHE A 358 -0.65 -22.30 -21.61
N ARG A 359 -0.48 -21.36 -22.53
CA ARG A 359 0.41 -21.44 -23.69
C ARG A 359 1.29 -20.20 -23.73
N PHE A 360 2.55 -20.39 -23.38
CA PHE A 360 3.60 -19.39 -23.43
C PHE A 360 4.20 -19.36 -24.83
N VAL A 361 4.37 -18.17 -25.38
CA VAL A 361 5.08 -17.90 -26.64
C VAL A 361 6.26 -17.01 -26.32
N GLY A 362 7.47 -17.53 -26.47
CA GLY A 362 8.73 -16.82 -26.23
C GLY A 362 9.05 -15.81 -27.34
N THR A 363 10.07 -14.99 -27.11
CA THR A 363 10.50 -13.95 -28.06
C THR A 363 11.13 -14.52 -29.33
N ASP A 364 11.65 -15.74 -29.26
CA ASP A 364 12.16 -16.54 -30.38
C ASP A 364 11.06 -17.33 -31.11
N GLY A 365 9.80 -17.17 -30.72
CA GLY A 365 8.66 -17.93 -31.24
C GLY A 365 8.53 -19.34 -30.68
N SER A 366 9.39 -19.76 -29.74
CA SER A 366 9.24 -21.04 -29.04
C SER A 366 7.94 -21.08 -28.25
N THR A 367 7.32 -22.26 -28.16
CA THR A 367 6.03 -22.41 -27.48
C THR A 367 6.10 -23.47 -26.40
N ARG A 368 5.48 -23.19 -25.26
CA ARG A 368 5.39 -24.11 -24.13
C ARG A 368 3.96 -24.12 -23.60
N GLU A 369 3.39 -25.32 -23.43
CA GLU A 369 2.06 -25.49 -22.86
C GLU A 369 2.13 -26.11 -21.48
N GLU A 370 1.27 -25.64 -20.59
CA GLU A 370 1.08 -26.18 -19.24
C GLU A 370 -0.42 -26.35 -18.98
N THR A 371 -0.81 -27.41 -18.29
CA THR A 371 -2.20 -27.62 -17.85
C THR A 371 -2.19 -27.95 -16.37
N TYR A 372 -3.03 -27.27 -15.60
CA TYR A 372 -3.15 -27.45 -14.16
C TYR A 372 -4.59 -27.71 -13.77
N ARG A 373 -4.80 -28.60 -12.80
CA ARG A 373 -6.13 -28.85 -12.21
C ARG A 373 -6.27 -28.17 -10.87
N ALA A 374 -7.49 -27.71 -10.57
CA ALA A 374 -7.81 -27.20 -9.25
C ALA A 374 -7.60 -28.31 -8.19
N GLY A 375 -6.73 -28.05 -7.21
CA GLY A 375 -6.47 -28.94 -6.06
C GLY A 375 -5.21 -29.81 -6.13
N GLU A 376 -4.56 -29.95 -7.29
CA GLU A 376 -3.28 -30.69 -7.43
C GLU A 376 -2.07 -29.84 -7.04
N GLY A 377 -2.19 -28.51 -7.09
CA GLY A 377 -1.20 -27.55 -6.59
C GLY A 377 -1.30 -27.28 -5.09
N ARG A 378 -1.12 -28.28 -4.23
CA ARG A 378 -0.95 -28.05 -2.77
C ARG A 378 0.44 -27.45 -2.48
N GLY A 379 0.62 -26.18 -2.82
CA GLY A 379 1.76 -25.35 -2.46
C GLY A 379 1.28 -24.05 -1.83
N GLY A 380 0.44 -24.14 -0.80
CA GLY A 380 -0.04 -23.00 -0.04
C GLY A 380 1.10 -22.20 0.56
N GLY A 381 0.96 -20.87 0.53
CA GLY A 381 1.88 -19.92 1.12
C GLY A 381 2.24 -20.27 2.57
N GLY A 382 3.46 -20.78 2.75
CA GLY A 382 4.12 -21.00 4.02
C GLY A 382 5.62 -21.09 3.72
N GLY A 383 6.45 -20.37 4.47
CA GLY A 383 7.88 -20.27 4.20
C GLY A 383 8.60 -21.62 4.29
N GLY A 384 9.57 -21.82 3.41
CA GLY A 384 10.49 -22.96 3.41
C GLY A 384 11.18 -23.09 2.07
N GLY A 385 12.50 -22.93 2.04
CA GLY A 385 13.32 -23.01 0.82
C GLY A 385 13.32 -24.39 0.14
N PRO A 386 13.84 -24.47 -1.10
CA PRO A 386 13.74 -25.66 -1.94
C PRO A 386 14.58 -26.84 -1.42
N PRO A 387 14.20 -28.11 -1.69
CA PRO A 387 15.02 -29.28 -1.37
C PRO A 387 16.23 -29.33 -2.31
N ARG A 388 17.42 -29.59 -1.76
CA ARG A 388 18.59 -30.04 -2.52
C ARG A 388 18.63 -31.56 -2.52
N ASP A 389 18.56 -32.15 -3.71
CA ASP A 389 18.81 -33.58 -3.90
C ASP A 389 20.30 -33.91 -3.93
N GLY A 390 20.65 -34.98 -3.21
CA GLY A 390 21.65 -35.95 -3.64
C GLY A 390 23.08 -35.81 -3.09
N LYS A 391 23.38 -36.50 -1.98
CA LYS A 391 24.14 -37.77 -2.02
C LYS A 391 24.28 -38.37 -0.62
N LYS A 392 23.91 -39.65 -0.53
CA LYS A 392 24.16 -40.55 0.61
C LYS A 392 25.66 -40.73 0.80
N GLN A 393 26.14 -40.58 2.03
CA GLN A 393 27.21 -41.43 2.55
C GLN A 393 27.02 -41.63 4.05
N SER A 394 26.91 -42.90 4.43
CA SER A 394 26.90 -43.43 5.79
C SER A 394 28.21 -43.13 6.51
N ASP A 395 28.17 -42.79 7.80
CA ASP A 395 28.45 -43.74 8.89
C ASP A 395 28.39 -43.07 10.28
N GLY A 396 28.21 -43.89 11.32
CA GLY A 396 28.70 -43.59 12.68
C GLY A 396 27.75 -42.83 13.62
N GLY A 397 26.95 -43.58 14.39
CA GLY A 397 26.06 -43.02 15.42
C GLY A 397 26.78 -42.53 16.68
N GLN A 398 26.15 -41.58 17.37
CA GLN A 398 26.21 -41.45 18.83
C GLN A 398 24.99 -40.65 19.34
N LYS A 399 24.17 -41.32 20.17
CA LYS A 399 23.08 -40.73 20.96
C LYS A 399 23.64 -39.73 21.96
N ARG A 400 23.17 -38.48 21.98
CA ARG A 400 23.21 -37.61 23.16
C ARG A 400 21.88 -36.88 23.36
N LYS A 401 21.49 -36.85 24.64
CA LYS A 401 20.19 -36.45 25.20
C LYS A 401 19.97 -34.93 25.09
N SER A 402 18.72 -34.56 24.85
CA SER A 402 18.17 -33.21 24.93
C SER A 402 18.18 -32.69 26.38
N GLY A 403 18.83 -31.56 26.62
CA GLY A 403 18.61 -30.69 27.79
C GLY A 403 17.82 -29.44 27.40
N PRO A 404 17.06 -28.82 28.32
CA PRO A 404 16.24 -27.66 28.03
C PRO A 404 17.09 -26.38 27.82
N PRO A 405 16.59 -25.39 27.05
CA PRO A 405 17.32 -24.16 26.75
C PRO A 405 17.35 -23.20 27.96
N PRO A 406 18.39 -22.35 28.09
CA PRO A 406 18.53 -21.43 29.20
C PRO A 406 17.60 -20.21 29.09
N GLU A 407 17.14 -19.79 30.26
CA GLU A 407 16.27 -18.66 30.58
C GLU A 407 16.89 -17.31 30.19
N LEU A 408 16.16 -16.52 29.39
CA LEU A 408 16.53 -15.15 29.03
C LEU A 408 16.04 -14.19 30.12
N ALA A 409 16.98 -13.49 30.74
CA ALA A 409 16.72 -12.47 31.74
C ALA A 409 15.98 -11.25 31.16
N GLU A 410 14.96 -10.78 31.89
CA GLU A 410 14.20 -9.56 31.59
C GLU A 410 15.03 -8.27 31.79
N PRO A 411 14.88 -7.24 30.94
CA PRO A 411 15.29 -5.89 31.28
C PRO A 411 14.15 -5.11 31.97
N ARG A 412 14.46 -4.53 33.12
CA ARG A 412 13.61 -3.60 33.89
C ARG A 412 13.48 -2.21 33.21
N PRO A 413 12.45 -1.42 33.56
CA PRO A 413 12.02 -0.25 32.80
C PRO A 413 12.80 1.02 33.17
N GLY A 414 13.06 1.87 32.18
CA GLY A 414 13.66 3.19 32.37
C GLY A 414 13.03 4.24 31.45
N GLY A 415 12.18 5.09 32.04
CA GLY A 415 12.03 6.51 31.71
C GLY A 415 11.44 6.89 30.35
N ALA A 416 10.12 7.08 30.30
CA ALA A 416 9.47 7.93 29.32
C ALA A 416 9.86 9.40 29.57
N GLY A 417 10.31 10.09 28.52
CA GLY A 417 10.44 11.53 28.46
C GLY A 417 9.65 12.04 27.25
N ASP A 418 8.66 12.88 27.52
CA ASP A 418 7.78 13.50 26.54
C ASP A 418 8.57 14.33 25.53
N GLY A 419 8.29 14.14 24.23
CA GLY A 419 8.84 14.94 23.14
C GLY A 419 7.96 14.86 21.92
N ALA A 420 7.12 15.88 21.72
CA ALA A 420 6.31 16.05 20.51
C ALA A 420 7.20 16.06 19.26
N VAL A 421 6.84 15.25 18.24
CA VAL A 421 7.52 15.25 16.94
C VAL A 421 6.86 16.31 16.05
N THR A 422 7.54 17.45 15.93
CA THR A 422 7.24 18.50 14.96
C THR A 422 7.77 18.08 13.58
N THR A 423 6.90 18.03 12.55
CA THR A 423 7.30 17.82 11.15
C THR A 423 8.04 19.05 10.63
N GLN A 424 9.37 19.01 10.62
CA GLN A 424 10.18 19.95 9.83
C GLN A 424 10.46 19.38 8.43
N THR A 425 10.03 20.11 7.40
CA THR A 425 10.65 20.06 6.07
C THR A 425 12.15 20.31 6.21
N TYR A 426 12.99 19.35 5.79
CA TYR A 426 14.44 19.54 5.80
C TYR A 426 14.83 20.67 4.84
N VAL A 427 15.22 21.82 5.41
CA VAL A 427 15.90 22.90 4.69
C VAL A 427 17.40 22.67 4.89
N PRO A 428 18.19 22.47 3.82
CA PRO A 428 19.62 22.24 3.99
C PRO A 428 20.27 23.47 4.65
N LYS A 429 21.18 23.21 5.57
CA LYS A 429 21.91 24.24 6.31
C LYS A 429 22.60 25.18 5.32
N ARG A 430 22.40 26.50 5.47
CA ARG A 430 23.04 27.56 4.66
C ARG A 430 23.82 28.48 5.58
N THR A 431 25.14 28.46 5.50
CA THR A 431 25.96 29.38 6.32
C THR A 431 26.26 30.71 5.62
N GLY A 432 25.98 30.80 4.31
CA GLY A 432 26.13 32.02 3.50
C GLY A 432 27.51 32.20 2.85
N ASN A 433 28.52 31.42 3.29
CA ASN A 433 29.88 31.50 2.74
C ASN A 433 30.14 30.52 1.59
N PHE A 434 29.41 29.40 1.55
CA PHE A 434 29.48 28.46 0.44
C PHE A 434 28.64 28.98 -0.74
N SER A 435 29.26 29.17 -1.90
CA SER A 435 28.60 29.70 -3.10
C SER A 435 28.87 28.83 -4.32
N LEU A 436 27.88 28.76 -5.21
CA LEU A 436 27.92 28.01 -6.47
C LEU A 436 27.72 28.98 -7.64
N ARG A 437 28.59 28.89 -8.64
CA ARG A 437 28.56 29.69 -9.86
C ARG A 437 28.84 28.83 -11.09
N SER A 438 28.59 29.41 -12.27
CA SER A 438 28.91 28.81 -13.56
C SER A 438 29.40 29.90 -14.49
N SER A 439 30.58 29.71 -15.10
CA SER A 439 31.14 30.66 -16.08
C SER A 439 30.27 30.81 -17.33
N ALA A 440 29.46 29.78 -17.63
CA ALA A 440 28.52 29.77 -18.74
C ALA A 440 27.27 30.63 -18.52
N VAL A 441 27.05 31.14 -17.31
CA VAL A 441 25.85 31.93 -16.92
C VAL A 441 26.23 33.41 -16.72
N SER A 442 27.28 33.87 -17.38
CA SER A 442 27.80 35.24 -17.26
C SER A 442 26.96 36.23 -18.09
N GLY A 443 26.08 36.99 -17.44
CA GLY A 443 25.29 38.08 -18.06
C GLY A 443 23.76 37.95 -17.93
N GLY A 444 23.28 36.88 -17.31
CA GLY A 444 21.85 36.64 -17.05
C GLY A 444 21.65 35.23 -16.52
N ARG A 445 20.51 34.94 -15.89
CA ARG A 445 20.20 33.58 -15.39
C ARG A 445 20.04 32.54 -16.52
N VAL A 446 20.28 32.87 -17.79
CA VAL A 446 19.97 32.01 -18.93
C VAL A 446 20.99 30.88 -19.04
N LEU A 447 20.51 29.64 -19.15
CA LEU A 447 21.32 28.47 -19.48
C LEU A 447 21.57 28.44 -21.00
N PRO A 448 22.83 28.49 -21.48
CA PRO A 448 23.11 28.41 -22.91
C PRO A 448 22.58 27.11 -23.54
N ALA A 449 22.15 27.20 -24.81
CA ALA A 449 21.55 26.07 -25.52
C ALA A 449 22.48 24.84 -25.60
N GLU A 450 23.80 25.01 -25.55
CA GLU A 450 24.76 23.91 -25.56
C GLU A 450 24.55 22.92 -24.40
N PHE A 451 24.00 23.37 -23.27
CA PHE A 451 23.68 22.53 -22.10
C PHE A 451 22.24 22.00 -22.10
N THR A 452 21.53 22.15 -23.21
CA THR A 452 20.12 21.75 -23.36
C THR A 452 19.97 20.76 -24.50
N GLY A 453 18.81 20.12 -24.60
CA GLY A 453 18.52 19.19 -25.68
C GLY A 453 18.37 19.88 -27.04
N ASP A 454 18.38 21.22 -27.07
CA ASP A 454 18.39 22.02 -28.29
C ASP A 454 19.82 22.37 -28.76
N GLY A 455 20.86 21.88 -28.07
CA GLY A 455 22.27 22.04 -28.44
C GLY A 455 23.08 20.77 -28.17
N ALA A 456 24.34 20.95 -27.73
CA ALA A 456 25.30 19.85 -27.55
C ALA A 456 24.91 18.82 -26.46
N SER A 457 23.90 19.10 -25.63
CA SER A 457 23.41 18.19 -24.59
C SER A 457 24.45 17.81 -23.52
N ILE A 458 25.43 18.67 -23.29
CA ILE A 458 26.52 18.45 -22.32
C ILE A 458 26.22 19.10 -20.96
N SER A 459 26.90 18.66 -19.89
CA SER A 459 26.72 19.25 -18.56
C SER A 459 27.38 20.64 -18.45
N PRO A 460 26.77 21.58 -17.70
CA PRO A 460 27.31 22.93 -17.54
C PRO A 460 28.56 22.95 -16.64
N PRO A 461 29.52 23.87 -16.89
CA PRO A 461 30.64 24.06 -15.97
C PRO A 461 30.10 24.60 -14.64
N LEU A 462 30.62 24.09 -13.52
CA LEU A 462 30.25 24.56 -12.19
C LEU A 462 31.50 24.88 -11.40
N GLU A 463 31.43 25.89 -10.55
CA GLU A 463 32.52 26.26 -9.66
C GLU A 463 31.90 26.66 -8.32
N TRP A 464 32.52 26.23 -7.23
CA TRP A 464 32.10 26.60 -5.90
C TRP A 464 33.26 27.11 -5.07
N VAL A 465 32.98 28.08 -4.21
CA VAL A 465 33.95 28.67 -3.28
C VAL A 465 33.36 28.75 -1.88
N GLY A 466 34.24 28.75 -0.88
CA GLY A 466 33.85 28.86 0.53
C GLY A 466 33.24 27.59 1.12
N ALA A 467 33.66 26.41 0.66
CA ALA A 467 33.27 25.15 1.28
C ALA A 467 33.67 25.13 2.78
N PRO A 468 32.79 24.69 3.69
CA PRO A 468 33.05 24.72 5.13
C PRO A 468 34.24 23.83 5.53
N ALA A 469 34.93 24.20 6.60
CA ALA A 469 35.96 23.34 7.18
C ALA A 469 35.39 21.97 7.53
N GLY A 470 36.14 20.91 7.21
CA GLY A 470 35.72 19.52 7.42
C GLY A 470 34.98 18.89 6.23
N THR A 471 34.81 19.58 5.10
CA THR A 471 34.32 18.94 3.88
C THR A 471 35.26 17.82 3.41
N LYS A 472 34.69 16.65 3.15
CA LYS A 472 35.37 15.44 2.68
C LYS A 472 34.83 14.90 1.36
N SER A 473 33.66 15.35 0.93
CA SER A 473 33.16 15.13 -0.43
C SER A 473 32.12 16.19 -0.83
N PHE A 474 31.83 16.30 -2.12
CA PHE A 474 30.73 17.10 -2.64
C PHE A 474 29.71 16.25 -3.39
N ALA A 475 28.52 16.81 -3.55
CA ALA A 475 27.49 16.32 -4.46
C ALA A 475 26.79 17.48 -5.19
N VAL A 476 26.30 17.20 -6.39
CA VAL A 476 25.54 18.13 -7.23
C VAL A 476 24.22 17.49 -7.63
N ILE A 477 23.14 18.24 -7.47
CA ILE A 477 21.81 17.88 -7.97
C ILE A 477 21.28 19.01 -8.86
N MET A 478 20.86 18.68 -10.07
CA MET A 478 20.07 19.59 -10.91
C MET A 478 18.63 19.13 -10.97
N HIS A 479 17.66 20.00 -10.69
CA HIS A 479 16.24 19.69 -10.77
C HIS A 479 15.39 20.89 -11.21
N HIS A 480 14.15 20.62 -11.62
CA HIS A 480 13.12 21.64 -11.81
C HIS A 480 11.86 21.22 -11.07
N PHE A 481 11.08 22.21 -10.62
CA PHE A 481 9.70 22.02 -10.20
C PHE A 481 8.78 22.40 -11.36
N ASP A 482 7.80 21.56 -11.70
CA ASP A 482 6.71 21.99 -12.57
C ASP A 482 5.78 22.95 -11.81
N PRO A 483 4.86 23.66 -12.50
CA PRO A 483 3.92 24.57 -11.85
C PRO A 483 3.09 23.92 -10.72
N GLU A 484 2.89 22.61 -10.79
CA GLU A 484 2.20 21.79 -9.80
C GLU A 484 3.12 21.32 -8.64
N GLY A 485 4.38 21.73 -8.63
CA GLY A 485 5.37 21.43 -7.60
C GLY A 485 6.01 20.05 -7.69
N LYS A 486 5.76 19.27 -8.75
CA LYS A 486 6.43 17.98 -8.97
C LYS A 486 7.87 18.22 -9.38
N THR A 487 8.77 17.40 -8.87
CA THR A 487 10.20 17.52 -9.14
C THR A 487 10.61 16.62 -10.29
N LYS A 488 11.36 17.16 -11.27
CA LYS A 488 12.19 16.34 -12.18
C LYS A 488 13.64 16.68 -11.94
N TRP A 489 14.50 15.66 -11.88
CA TRP A 489 15.95 15.85 -11.74
C TRP A 489 16.65 15.48 -13.04
N TYR A 490 17.62 16.32 -13.39
CA TYR A 490 18.39 16.27 -14.61
C TYR A 490 19.80 15.72 -14.35
N TRP A 491 20.28 15.85 -13.11
CA TRP A 491 21.62 15.40 -12.76
C TRP A 491 21.69 15.02 -11.27
N THR A 492 22.32 13.88 -11.00
CA THR A 492 22.78 13.47 -9.67
C THR A 492 24.24 13.05 -9.81
N LEU A 493 25.13 13.81 -9.19
CA LEU A 493 26.56 13.52 -9.13
C LEU A 493 26.99 13.61 -7.67
N TYR A 494 27.70 12.61 -7.16
CA TYR A 494 28.05 12.52 -5.75
C TYR A 494 29.43 11.92 -5.56
N ASN A 495 29.93 11.88 -4.32
CA ASN A 495 31.30 11.44 -4.04
C ASN A 495 32.38 12.20 -4.85
N ILE A 496 32.11 13.48 -5.15
CA ILE A 496 33.09 14.37 -5.75
C ILE A 496 34.20 14.61 -4.70
N PRO A 497 35.49 14.41 -5.02
CA PRO A 497 36.58 14.58 -4.06
C PRO A 497 36.63 15.98 -3.42
N ALA A 498 37.09 16.07 -2.17
CA ALA A 498 37.08 17.31 -1.38
C ALA A 498 38.01 18.43 -1.91
N ASP A 499 39.02 18.07 -2.70
CA ASP A 499 39.97 18.96 -3.35
C ASP A 499 39.44 19.53 -4.68
N VAL A 500 38.33 18.99 -5.20
CA VAL A 500 37.65 19.53 -6.38
C VAL A 500 36.80 20.73 -5.98
N SER A 501 37.08 21.88 -6.60
CA SER A 501 36.33 23.13 -6.43
C SER A 501 35.61 23.59 -7.70
N ALA A 502 35.80 22.87 -8.81
CA ALA A 502 35.14 23.14 -10.07
C ALA A 502 34.95 21.87 -10.90
N LEU A 503 33.85 21.83 -11.66
CA LEU A 503 33.57 20.86 -12.70
C LEU A 503 33.68 21.57 -14.06
N PRO A 504 34.47 21.04 -15.01
CA PRO A 504 34.50 21.58 -16.36
C PRO A 504 33.14 21.35 -17.06
N LYS A 505 32.93 22.02 -18.20
CA LYS A 505 31.81 21.66 -19.08
C LYS A 505 32.01 20.23 -19.60
N ASP A 506 30.91 19.52 -19.82
CA ASP A 506 30.92 18.11 -20.23
C ASP A 506 31.78 17.23 -19.30
N VAL A 507 31.58 17.37 -17.99
CA VAL A 507 32.39 16.63 -17.01
C VAL A 507 32.15 15.13 -17.09
N HIS A 508 33.24 14.37 -17.10
CA HIS A 508 33.28 12.90 -17.01
C HIS A 508 34.32 12.47 -15.98
N GLY A 509 34.10 11.30 -15.35
CA GLY A 509 35.10 10.68 -14.47
C GLY A 509 35.36 11.40 -13.14
N VAL A 510 34.55 12.38 -12.77
CA VAL A 510 34.63 13.08 -11.48
C VAL A 510 33.43 12.69 -10.63
N GLY A 511 33.67 11.94 -9.55
CA GLY A 511 32.62 11.41 -8.67
C GLY A 511 31.81 10.27 -9.31
N ASP A 512 30.76 9.87 -8.60
CA ASP A 512 29.82 8.84 -8.98
C ASP A 512 28.54 9.47 -9.57
N LEU A 513 28.06 8.89 -10.67
CA LEU A 513 26.83 9.33 -11.32
C LEU A 513 25.64 8.50 -10.85
N GLY A 514 24.54 9.19 -10.55
CA GLY A 514 23.24 8.59 -10.37
C GLY A 514 22.36 8.70 -11.62
N ASN A 515 21.11 8.27 -11.49
CA ASN A 515 20.13 8.39 -12.57
C ASN A 515 19.50 9.78 -12.67
N ASN A 516 18.94 10.10 -13.84
CA ASN A 516 18.07 11.27 -14.02
C ASN A 516 16.61 10.85 -14.31
N SER A 517 15.63 11.73 -14.06
CA SER A 517 14.21 11.40 -14.28
C SER A 517 13.74 11.55 -15.73
N VAL A 518 14.55 12.16 -16.61
CA VAL A 518 14.20 12.48 -17.99
C VAL A 518 14.41 11.28 -18.92
N THR A 519 15.62 10.73 -18.93
CA THR A 519 16.00 9.57 -19.74
C THR A 519 16.01 8.28 -18.94
N ARG A 520 15.92 8.34 -17.61
CA ARG A 520 16.01 7.19 -16.68
C ARG A 520 17.33 6.42 -16.82
N ARG A 521 18.37 7.07 -17.33
CA ARG A 521 19.74 6.56 -17.45
C ARG A 521 20.64 7.21 -16.40
N VAL A 522 21.77 6.57 -16.14
CA VAL A 522 22.86 7.16 -15.37
C VAL A 522 23.46 8.31 -16.15
N GLY A 523 23.66 9.46 -15.50
CA GLY A 523 24.28 10.63 -16.11
C GLY A 523 23.37 11.84 -16.25
N TYR A 524 23.94 12.91 -16.79
CA TYR A 524 23.25 14.15 -17.08
C TYR A 524 22.17 13.94 -18.15
N ALA A 525 20.97 14.47 -17.92
CA ALA A 525 20.00 14.68 -18.97
C ALA A 525 19.83 16.18 -19.22
N PRO A 526 19.97 16.63 -20.47
CA PRO A 526 19.83 18.04 -20.77
C PRO A 526 18.35 18.49 -20.68
N PRO A 527 18.07 19.70 -20.17
CA PRO A 527 16.78 20.34 -20.29
C PRO A 527 16.22 20.31 -21.72
N HIS A 528 15.00 19.81 -21.90
CA HIS A 528 14.34 19.78 -23.20
C HIS A 528 12.81 19.87 -23.04
N SER A 529 12.32 21.02 -22.54
CA SER A 529 10.90 21.23 -22.25
C SER A 529 10.05 21.09 -23.53
N LYS A 530 8.94 20.33 -23.48
CA LYS A 530 8.02 20.22 -24.63
C LYS A 530 6.98 21.33 -24.72
N GLY A 531 6.81 22.12 -23.65
CA GLY A 531 5.82 23.19 -23.57
C GLY A 531 6.44 24.59 -23.66
N PRO A 532 5.65 25.60 -24.05
CA PRO A 532 6.11 26.98 -24.15
C PRO A 532 6.48 27.57 -22.79
N GLY A 533 7.22 28.68 -22.84
CA GLY A 533 7.54 29.49 -21.68
C GLY A 533 8.84 29.10 -20.96
N GLU A 534 9.37 30.07 -20.24
CA GLU A 534 10.58 29.95 -19.44
C GLU A 534 10.42 28.87 -18.36
N LYS A 535 11.45 28.05 -18.18
CA LYS A 535 11.56 27.08 -17.09
C LYS A 535 12.77 27.41 -16.24
N THR A 536 12.59 27.39 -14.93
CA THR A 536 13.69 27.56 -13.96
C THR A 536 14.22 26.19 -13.53
N TYR A 537 15.53 25.99 -13.64
CA TYR A 537 16.26 24.83 -13.17
C TYR A 537 17.15 25.24 -12.00
N ILE A 538 17.22 24.40 -10.98
CA ILE A 538 17.95 24.64 -9.74
C ILE A 538 19.09 23.64 -9.69
N LEU A 539 20.33 24.15 -9.74
CA LEU A 539 21.53 23.39 -9.42
C LEU A 539 21.88 23.63 -7.97
N THR A 540 22.07 22.57 -7.20
CA THR A 540 22.47 22.63 -5.80
C THR A 540 23.76 21.84 -5.62
N ALA A 541 24.79 22.48 -5.07
CA ALA A 541 25.99 21.81 -4.57
C ALA A 541 25.86 21.60 -3.06
N TYR A 542 26.27 20.43 -2.58
CA TYR A 542 26.29 20.05 -1.17
C TYR A 542 27.72 19.77 -0.75
N ALA A 543 28.16 20.38 0.36
CA ALA A 543 29.43 20.07 1.00
C ALA A 543 29.19 19.06 2.12
N LEU A 544 29.86 17.91 2.07
CA LEU A 544 29.59 16.76 2.94
C LEU A 544 30.77 16.47 3.87
N SER A 545 30.49 16.07 5.10
CA SER A 545 31.49 15.71 6.12
C SER A 545 32.16 14.36 5.89
N ALA A 546 31.63 13.53 4.99
CA ALA A 546 32.20 12.26 4.56
C ALA A 546 31.80 11.93 3.10
N PRO A 547 32.56 11.08 2.39
CA PRO A 547 32.07 10.40 1.18
C PRO A 547 30.90 9.47 1.51
N LEU A 548 29.95 9.37 0.60
CA LEU A 548 28.77 8.53 0.73
C LEU A 548 29.10 7.09 0.35
N LYS A 549 28.65 6.16 1.19
CA LYS A 549 28.67 4.73 0.90
C LYS A 549 27.27 4.29 0.48
N ILE A 550 27.00 4.37 -0.81
CA ILE A 550 25.72 3.96 -1.37
C ILE A 550 25.87 2.55 -1.95
N SER A 551 25.12 1.59 -1.41
CA SER A 551 25.12 0.18 -1.86
C SER A 551 24.22 -0.06 -3.08
N ALA A 552 23.35 0.91 -3.41
CA ALA A 552 22.49 0.88 -4.57
C ALA A 552 23.30 1.03 -5.87
N GLN A 553 22.82 0.44 -6.95
CA GLN A 553 23.45 0.58 -8.26
C GLN A 553 23.33 2.03 -8.75
N ALA A 554 24.27 2.50 -9.58
CA ALA A 554 24.23 3.86 -10.14
C ALA A 554 22.86 4.22 -10.76
N ALA A 555 22.20 3.26 -11.42
CA ALA A 555 20.87 3.44 -12.02
C ALA A 555 19.72 3.61 -11.01
N GLU A 556 19.96 3.30 -9.74
CA GLU A 556 19.00 3.39 -8.63
C GLU A 556 19.25 4.64 -7.76
N VAL A 557 20.42 5.28 -7.89
CA VAL A 557 20.74 6.52 -7.17
C VAL A 557 20.05 7.71 -7.84
N ASN A 558 18.78 7.89 -7.53
CA ASN A 558 17.98 9.04 -7.93
C ASN A 558 18.19 10.23 -6.95
N ARG A 559 17.56 11.37 -7.24
CA ARG A 559 17.66 12.59 -6.41
C ARG A 559 17.36 12.32 -4.94
N ASP A 560 16.30 11.57 -4.65
CA ASP A 560 15.83 11.41 -3.28
C ASP A 560 16.66 10.37 -2.51
N VAL A 561 17.14 9.33 -3.18
CA VAL A 561 18.16 8.40 -2.64
C VAL A 561 19.42 9.17 -2.27
N LEU A 562 19.89 10.04 -3.16
CA LEU A 562 21.08 10.85 -2.90
C LEU A 562 20.84 11.83 -1.74
N LEU A 563 19.72 12.54 -1.69
CA LEU A 563 19.38 13.44 -0.58
C LEU A 563 19.28 12.72 0.76
N ALA A 564 18.67 11.53 0.79
CA ALA A 564 18.59 10.72 1.99
C ALA A 564 19.98 10.26 2.46
N ALA A 565 20.82 9.80 1.53
CA ALA A 565 22.18 9.37 1.83
C ALA A 565 23.05 10.53 2.37
N MET A 566 22.80 11.76 1.94
CA MET A 566 23.55 12.95 2.37
C MET A 566 23.06 13.58 3.67
N LYS A 567 21.82 13.35 4.08
CA LYS A 567 21.11 14.11 5.13
C LYS A 567 21.96 14.40 6.38
N ASP A 568 22.62 13.38 6.91
CA ASP A 568 23.38 13.47 8.16
C ASP A 568 24.85 13.89 7.95
N PHE A 569 25.26 14.03 6.69
CA PHE A 569 26.61 14.44 6.28
C PHE A 569 26.67 15.88 5.75
N ILE A 570 25.54 16.54 5.48
CA ILE A 570 25.52 17.90 4.92
C ILE A 570 26.07 18.91 5.92
N LEU A 571 27.18 19.56 5.55
CA LEU A 571 27.79 20.67 6.28
C LEU A 571 27.23 22.02 5.81
N ASP A 572 27.06 22.19 4.50
CA ASP A 572 26.49 23.39 3.87
C ASP A 572 25.97 23.08 2.46
N SER A 573 25.18 23.98 1.88
CA SER A 573 24.68 23.88 0.50
C SER A 573 24.63 25.24 -0.20
N ALA A 574 24.83 25.23 -1.52
CA ALA A 574 24.80 26.42 -2.36
C ALA A 574 23.95 26.17 -3.62
N GLU A 575 23.14 27.15 -4.02
CA GLU A 575 22.22 27.04 -5.15
C GLU A 575 22.53 28.03 -6.26
N LEU A 576 22.42 27.57 -7.51
CA LEU A 576 22.41 28.38 -8.72
C LEU A 576 21.10 28.10 -9.47
N LYS A 577 20.29 29.14 -9.65
CA LYS A 577 19.07 29.08 -10.47
C LYS A 577 19.38 29.57 -11.88
N VAL A 578 19.11 28.71 -12.86
CA VAL A 578 19.21 29.03 -14.27
C VAL A 578 17.85 28.92 -14.94
N VAL A 579 17.64 29.63 -16.04
CA VAL A 579 16.40 29.62 -16.81
C VAL A 579 16.68 29.23 -18.25
N TYR A 580 15.73 28.53 -18.87
CA TYR A 580 15.79 28.25 -20.30
C TYR A 580 14.40 28.38 -20.91
N THR A 581 14.34 29.09 -22.04
CA THR A 581 13.13 29.24 -22.85
C THR A 581 13.44 28.69 -24.22
N ARG A 582 12.69 27.67 -24.66
CA ARG A 582 12.85 27.16 -26.02
C ARG A 582 12.35 28.20 -27.02
N PRO A 583 13.10 28.49 -28.10
CA PRO A 583 12.58 29.24 -29.22
C PRO A 583 11.35 28.49 -29.77
N GLY A 584 10.20 29.15 -29.87
CA GLY A 584 8.96 28.51 -30.35
C GLY A 584 9.12 27.99 -31.77
N GLY A 585 9.08 26.66 -31.94
CA GLY A 585 9.04 26.03 -33.25
C GLY A 585 7.60 26.00 -33.78
N SER A 586 7.37 26.66 -34.91
CA SER A 586 6.22 26.43 -35.79
C SER A 586 6.08 24.94 -36.09
N GLY A 587 4.84 24.43 -36.07
CA GLY A 587 4.58 23.07 -36.50
C GLY A 587 4.91 22.92 -37.98
N ASP A 588 5.85 22.04 -38.31
CA ASP A 588 6.10 21.60 -39.67
C ASP A 588 6.15 20.06 -39.68
N GLY A 589 5.07 19.47 -40.22
CA GLY A 589 5.18 18.20 -40.91
C GLY A 589 6.05 18.34 -42.16
N PRO A 590 6.42 17.22 -42.82
CA PRO A 590 7.25 17.30 -44.02
C PRO A 590 6.55 18.17 -45.08
N PRO A 591 7.28 19.05 -45.78
CA PRO A 591 6.68 20.02 -46.69
C PRO A 591 5.94 19.29 -47.81
N ARG A 592 4.68 19.67 -48.01
CA ARG A 592 3.91 19.28 -49.19
C ARG A 592 4.65 19.77 -50.43
N GLY A 593 5.07 18.81 -51.25
CA GLY A 593 5.27 18.89 -52.69
C GLY A 593 5.93 20.15 -53.24
N ALA A 594 7.21 20.05 -53.58
CA ALA A 594 7.77 20.89 -54.64
C ALA A 594 6.90 20.76 -55.91
N PRO A 595 6.60 21.86 -56.62
CA PRO A 595 5.96 21.77 -57.92
C PRO A 595 6.92 21.07 -58.89
N LYS A 596 6.47 19.96 -59.48
CA LYS A 596 7.18 19.34 -60.60
C LYS A 596 7.16 20.31 -61.78
N ASP A 597 8.33 20.47 -62.38
CA ASP A 597 8.55 21.15 -63.64
C ASP A 597 7.52 20.74 -64.71
N GLY A 598 6.61 21.66 -65.00
CA GLY A 598 5.70 21.57 -66.12
C GLY A 598 6.41 21.96 -67.42
N LYS A 599 6.86 20.96 -68.16
CA LYS A 599 7.26 21.09 -69.57
C LYS A 599 6.19 21.83 -70.37
N SER A 600 6.64 22.83 -71.12
CA SER A 600 5.89 23.46 -72.20
C SER A 600 5.41 22.43 -73.22
N LYS A 601 4.13 22.49 -73.62
CA LYS A 601 3.69 22.31 -75.01
C LYS A 601 2.41 23.11 -75.22
N GLY A 602 2.46 24.04 -76.16
CA GLY A 602 1.35 24.91 -76.52
C GLY A 602 0.31 24.25 -77.43
N LYS A 603 -0.75 25.06 -77.64
CA LYS A 603 -1.81 25.09 -78.67
C LYS A 603 -3.02 25.66 -77.91
N GLY A 604 -3.62 26.82 -78.21
CA GLY A 604 -3.75 27.52 -79.46
C GLY A 604 -5.25 27.63 -79.77
N LYS A 605 -5.68 28.89 -79.98
CA LYS A 605 -6.93 29.38 -80.58
C LYS A 605 -8.10 29.77 -79.66
N THR A 606 -8.40 31.07 -79.81
CA THR A 606 -9.67 31.81 -79.73
C THR A 606 -10.39 31.85 -78.40
#